data_AF-A0A2W1ZRB1-F1
#
_entry.id   AF-A0A2W1ZRB1-F1
#
_cell.length_a   1.000
_cell.length_b   1.000
_cell.length_c   1.000
_cell.angle_alpha   90.00
_cell.angle_beta   90.00
_cell.angle_gamma   90.00
#
_symmetry.space_group_name_H-M   'P 1'
#
loop_
_entity.id
_entity.type
_entity.pdbx_description
1 polymer ?
#
loop_
_entity_poly.entity_id
_entity_poly.type
_entity_poly.pdbx_seq_one_letter_code
_entity_poly.pdbx_strand_id
1 'polypeptide(L)' 'MREPEDDMPASELDARARADAALRRIRDGADPTREAFDLANTLNDESVSRFARRLRDVFRRS' A
#
# COMPACT_ATOMS: atom_id res chain seq x y z
N MET A 1 8.96 5.26 22.60
CA MET A 1 8.53 5.95 21.37
C MET A 1 7.40 5.09 20.84
N ARG A 2 6.16 5.56 20.81
CA ARG A 2 5.04 4.76 20.32
C ARG A 2 5.03 4.86 18.80
N GLU A 3 5.11 3.72 18.13
CA GLU A 3 5.04 3.72 16.67
C GLU A 3 3.59 3.92 16.27
N PRO A 4 3.30 4.63 15.16
CA PRO A 4 1.92 4.85 14.70
C PRO A 4 1.17 3.54 14.40
N GLU A 5 1.89 2.42 14.32
CA GLU A 5 1.37 1.06 14.17
C GLU A 5 0.80 0.49 15.48
N ASP A 6 1.25 0.96 16.64
CA ASP A 6 0.80 0.45 17.96
C ASP A 6 -0.65 0.83 18.30
N ASP A 7 -1.14 1.92 17.72
CA ASP A 7 -2.52 2.41 17.92
C ASP A 7 -3.44 2.07 16.74
N MET A 8 -2.93 1.34 15.74
CA MET A 8 -3.66 1.05 14.51
C MET A 8 -4.55 -0.20 14.67
N PRO A 9 -5.82 -0.18 14.24
CA PRO A 9 -6.66 -1.38 14.23
C PRO A 9 -6.04 -2.46 13.33
N ALA A 10 -6.22 -3.74 13.71
CA ALA A 10 -5.58 -4.88 13.05
C ALA A 10 -5.87 -4.97 11.53
N SER A 11 -7.07 -4.55 11.11
CA SER A 11 -7.46 -4.48 9.69
C SER A 11 -6.62 -3.48 8.89
N GLU A 12 -6.23 -2.38 9.52
CA GLU A 12 -5.45 -1.31 8.89
C GLU A 12 -3.95 -1.65 8.88
N LEU A 13 -3.47 -2.39 9.88
CA LEU A 13 -2.15 -3.03 9.88
C LEU A 13 -1.98 -4.07 8.75
N ASP A 14 -2.97 -4.95 8.57
CA ASP A 14 -2.99 -5.94 7.48
C ASP A 14 -3.04 -5.25 6.11
N ALA A 15 -3.86 -4.20 5.98
CA ALA A 15 -3.92 -3.39 4.77
C ALA A 15 -2.56 -2.74 4.44
N ARG A 16 -1.88 -2.20 5.44
CA ARG A 16 -0.54 -1.60 5.31
C ARG A 16 0.51 -2.63 4.90
N ALA A 17 0.51 -3.82 5.51
CA ALA A 17 1.42 -4.89 5.14
C ALA A 17 1.25 -5.34 3.68
N ARG A 18 -0.01 -5.46 3.22
CA ARG A 18 -0.32 -5.80 1.81
C ARG A 18 0.11 -4.71 0.84
N ALA A 19 -0.15 -3.45 1.18
CA ALA A 19 0.29 -2.29 0.42
C ALA A 19 1.82 -2.27 0.25
N ASP A 20 2.58 -2.45 1.34
CA ASP A 20 4.04 -2.46 1.26
C ASP A 20 4.59 -3.65 0.46
N ALA A 21 3.96 -4.82 0.56
CA ALA A 21 4.32 -5.99 -0.26
C ALA A 21 4.12 -5.71 -1.76
N ALA A 22 3.03 -5.06 -2.15
CA ALA A 22 2.78 -4.67 -3.53
C ALA A 22 3.79 -3.61 -4.03
N LEU A 23 4.12 -2.61 -3.20
CA LEU A 23 5.16 -1.62 -3.54
C LEU A 23 6.52 -2.28 -3.81
N ARG A 24 6.87 -3.30 -3.02
CA ARG A 24 8.10 -4.08 -3.26
C ARG A 24 8.04 -4.82 -4.59
N ARG A 25 6.94 -5.54 -4.89
CA ARG A 25 6.76 -6.23 -6.16
C ARG A 25 6.87 -5.29 -7.37
N ILE A 26 6.25 -4.11 -7.29
CA ILE A 26 6.33 -3.09 -8.35
C ILE A 26 7.75 -2.61 -8.55
N ARG A 27 8.47 -2.35 -7.45
CA ARG A 27 9.89 -2.00 -7.50
C ARG A 27 10.74 -3.11 -8.12
N ASP A 28 10.38 -4.36 -7.91
CA ASP A 28 11.04 -5.53 -8.50
C ASP A 28 10.58 -5.82 -9.95
N GLY A 29 9.69 -4.99 -10.52
CA GLY A 29 9.28 -5.03 -11.93
C GLY A 29 7.85 -5.52 -12.20
N ALA A 30 7.02 -5.74 -11.17
CA ALA A 30 5.62 -6.09 -11.36
C ALA A 30 4.78 -4.94 -11.93
N ASP A 31 3.70 -5.27 -12.65
CA ASP A 31 2.79 -4.27 -13.25
C ASP A 31 2.06 -3.47 -12.14
N PRO A 32 2.30 -2.14 -12.07
CA PRO A 32 1.70 -1.28 -11.04
C PRO A 32 0.18 -1.20 -11.13
N THR A 33 -0.37 -1.30 -12.34
CA THR A 33 -1.81 -1.19 -12.59
C THR A 33 -2.53 -2.39 -12.01
N ARG A 34 -1.96 -3.57 -12.21
CA ARG A 34 -2.50 -4.85 -11.71
C ARG A 34 -2.46 -4.91 -10.19
N GLU A 35 -1.34 -4.54 -9.59
CA GLU A 35 -1.18 -4.53 -8.13
C GLU A 35 -2.14 -3.52 -7.45
N ALA A 36 -2.34 -2.34 -8.06
CA ALA A 36 -3.32 -1.37 -7.56
C ALA A 36 -4.76 -1.89 -7.67
N PHE A 37 -5.09 -2.63 -8.73
CA PHE A 37 -6.40 -3.23 -8.90
C PHE A 37 -6.66 -4.36 -7.88
N ASP A 38 -5.69 -5.24 -7.65
CA ASP A 38 -5.80 -6.30 -6.64
C ASP A 38 -5.95 -5.72 -5.23
N LEU A 39 -5.23 -4.63 -4.92
CA LEU A 39 -5.39 -3.89 -3.67
C LEU A 39 -6.74 -3.22 -3.54
N ALA A 40 -7.28 -2.62 -4.60
CA ALA A 40 -8.62 -2.03 -4.58
C ALA A 40 -9.72 -3.07 -4.32
N ASN A 41 -9.54 -4.32 -4.78
CA ASN A 41 -10.49 -5.40 -4.54
C ASN A 41 -10.38 -6.02 -3.14
N THR A 42 -9.25 -5.83 -2.45
CA THR A 42 -9.00 -6.45 -1.14
C THR A 42 -9.01 -5.47 0.02
N LEU A 43 -8.87 -4.17 -0.23
CA LEU A 43 -8.78 -3.14 0.81
C LEU A 43 -9.95 -2.17 0.75
N ASN A 44 -10.25 -1.58 1.91
CA ASN A 44 -11.20 -0.49 2.04
C ASN A 44 -10.67 0.80 1.37
N ASP A 45 -11.59 1.67 0.93
CA ASP A 45 -11.33 2.87 0.12
C ASP A 45 -10.25 3.80 0.70
N GLU A 46 -10.21 3.91 2.03
CA GLU A 46 -9.22 4.72 2.74
C GLU A 46 -7.79 4.17 2.63
N SER A 47 -7.62 2.85 2.69
CA SER A 47 -6.33 2.18 2.55
C SER A 47 -5.82 2.26 1.10
N VAL A 48 -6.73 2.13 0.13
CA VAL A 48 -6.45 2.28 -1.31
C VAL A 48 -5.95 3.71 -1.60
N SER A 49 -6.60 4.73 -1.05
CA SER A 49 -6.19 6.13 -1.21
C SER A 49 -4.77 6.41 -0.68
N ARG A 50 -4.39 5.84 0.46
CA ARG A 50 -3.02 5.96 0.99
C ARG A 50 -2.00 5.22 0.14
N PHE A 51 -2.34 4.02 -0.34
CA PHE A 51 -1.48 3.24 -1.23
C PHE A 51 -1.23 3.96 -2.56
N ALA A 52 -2.29 4.50 -3.20
CA ALA A 52 -2.16 5.27 -4.43
C ALA A 52 -1.26 6.50 -4.28
N ARG A 53 -1.35 7.19 -3.12
CA ARG A 53 -0.46 8.31 -2.80
C ARG A 53 1.01 7.87 -2.68
N ARG A 54 1.26 6.71 -2.08
CA ARG A 54 2.61 6.17 -1.90
C ARG A 54 3.21 5.65 -3.21
N LEU A 55 2.41 5.01 -4.07
CA LEU A 55 2.79 4.71 -5.45
C LEU A 55 3.22 5.96 -6.20
N ARG A 56 2.42 7.03 -6.13
CA ARG A 56 2.73 8.29 -6.81
C ARG A 56 4.06 8.88 -6.35
N ASP A 57 4.37 8.82 -5.06
CA ASP A 57 5.67 9.27 -4.55
C ASP A 57 6.82 8.36 -4.99
N VAL A 58 6.62 7.04 -5.12
CA VAL A 58 7.62 6.11 -5.67
C VAL A 58 7.89 6.43 -7.14
N PHE A 59 6.86 6.59 -7.97
CA PHE A 59 7.01 6.96 -9.39
C PHE A 59 7.63 8.34 -9.59
N ARG A 60 7.36 9.29 -8.70
CA ARG A 60 7.94 10.64 -8.76
C ARG A 60 9.42 10.68 -8.35
N ARG A 61 9.92 9.64 -7.66
CA ARG A 61 11.30 9.58 -7.13
C ARG A 61 12.21 8.68 -7.98
N SER A 62 11.71 8.08 -9.06
CA SER A 62 12.48 7.27 -10.01
C SER A 62 12.86 8.02 -11.26
#